data_AF-A0A9E3PH15-F1
#
_entry.id   AF-A0A9E3PH15-F1
#
_cell.length_a   1.000
_cell.length_b   1.000
_cell.length_c   1.000
_cell.angle_alpha   90.00
_cell.angle_beta   90.00
_cell.angle_gamma   90.00
#
_symmetry.space_group_name_H-M   'P 1'
#
loop_
_entity.id
_entity.type
_entity.pdbx_description
1 polymer ?
#
loop_
_entity_poly.entity_id
_entity_poly.type
_entity_poly.pdbx_seq_one_letter_code
_entity_poly.pdbx_strand_id
1 'polypeptide(L)'
;MTPLLVAAAMAPLVAVAAEQRGSVPAGKTTTVDAVFVFYEQVCLGGAVPEARLTKAPAHGKVTFAVGNRGFRDPKHPCYGKSYPGLVVQYTPDKGYRGEDSFSYRYTYDSDDGGGKSGGGQDFVLTVK
;
A
#
# COMPACT_ATOMS: atom_id res chain seq x y z
N MET A 1 42.10 12.59 -41.72
CA MET A 1 41.72 12.19 -40.34
C MET A 1 40.31 12.69 -40.08
N THR A 2 39.31 11.86 -40.32
CA THR A 2 37.88 12.15 -40.08
C THR A 2 37.51 11.65 -38.69
N PRO A 3 36.95 12.48 -37.79
CA PRO A 3 36.50 11.97 -36.51
C PRO A 3 35.16 11.25 -36.69
N LEU A 4 35.10 10.02 -36.18
CA LEU A 4 33.89 9.23 -36.07
C LEU A 4 33.06 9.81 -34.92
N LEU A 5 31.88 10.36 -35.23
CA LEU A 5 30.89 10.78 -34.23
C LEU A 5 30.34 9.52 -33.53
N VAL A 6 30.63 9.37 -32.23
CA VAL A 6 29.97 8.38 -31.37
C VAL A 6 28.65 8.99 -30.90
N ALA A 7 27.54 8.56 -31.50
CA ALA A 7 26.21 8.88 -30.99
C ALA A 7 25.92 8.03 -29.75
N ALA A 8 25.96 8.65 -28.56
CA ALA A 8 25.48 8.02 -27.34
C ALA A 8 23.95 8.08 -27.33
N ALA A 9 23.29 6.94 -27.56
CA ALA A 9 21.85 6.82 -27.37
C ALA A 9 21.52 6.84 -25.87
N MET A 10 21.01 7.97 -25.38
CA MET A 10 20.40 8.06 -24.05
C MET A 10 19.05 7.34 -24.08
N ALA A 11 18.98 6.12 -23.56
CA ALA A 11 17.70 5.49 -23.24
C ALA A 11 17.06 6.25 -22.05
N PRO A 12 15.81 6.70 -22.14
CA PRO A 12 15.15 7.36 -21.02
C PRO A 12 14.92 6.34 -19.91
N LEU A 13 15.48 6.62 -18.73
CA LEU A 13 15.20 5.87 -17.52
C LEU A 13 13.79 6.25 -17.05
N VAL A 14 12.78 5.51 -17.48
CA VAL A 14 11.42 5.68 -16.93
C VAL A 14 11.44 5.08 -15.53
N ALA A 15 11.49 5.92 -14.50
CA ALA A 15 11.28 5.50 -13.13
C ALA A 15 9.83 5.01 -12.99
N VAL A 16 9.65 3.69 -12.95
CA VAL A 16 8.36 3.10 -12.58
C VAL A 16 8.20 3.30 -11.07
N ALA A 17 7.06 3.86 -10.64
CA ALA A 17 6.73 3.94 -9.22
C ALA A 17 6.84 2.56 -8.58
N ALA A 18 7.37 2.47 -7.36
CA ALA A 18 7.60 1.18 -6.71
C ALA A 18 6.26 0.47 -6.44
N GLU A 19 5.91 -0.50 -7.29
CA GLU A 19 4.74 -1.35 -7.09
C GLU A 19 4.97 -2.36 -5.96
N GLN A 20 4.04 -2.44 -5.02
CA GLN A 20 4.02 -3.48 -4.00
C GLN A 20 3.58 -4.80 -4.61
N ARG A 21 4.53 -5.72 -4.76
CA ARG A 21 4.29 -7.06 -5.32
C ARG A 21 4.05 -8.06 -4.20
N GLY A 22 3.03 -8.89 -4.35
CA GLY A 22 2.66 -9.88 -3.34
C GLY A 22 1.98 -11.10 -3.95
N SER A 23 1.77 -12.13 -3.13
CA SER A 23 1.02 -13.32 -3.53
C SER A 23 -0.09 -13.60 -2.53
N VAL A 24 -1.27 -13.94 -3.05
CA VAL A 24 -2.48 -14.20 -2.26
C VAL A 24 -3.10 -15.55 -2.65
N PRO A 25 -3.72 -16.25 -1.69
CA PRO A 25 -4.43 -17.49 -1.98
C PRO A 25 -5.68 -17.26 -2.84
N ALA A 26 -5.91 -18.14 -3.81
CA ALA A 26 -7.15 -18.18 -4.59
C ALA A 26 -8.38 -18.43 -3.69
N GLY A 27 -9.49 -17.76 -4.01
CA GLY A 27 -10.79 -17.94 -3.33
C GLY A 27 -10.85 -17.47 -1.87
N LYS A 28 -9.84 -16.77 -1.35
CA LYS A 28 -9.80 -16.32 0.04
C LYS A 28 -9.51 -14.83 0.16
N THR A 29 -10.33 -14.14 0.94
CA THR A 29 -10.06 -12.76 1.37
C THR A 29 -8.77 -12.68 2.16
N THR A 30 -7.87 -11.80 1.71
CA THR A 30 -6.54 -11.64 2.28
C THR A 30 -6.30 -10.18 2.61
N THR A 31 -5.80 -9.91 3.82
CA THR A 31 -5.28 -8.58 4.16
C THR A 31 -3.95 -8.39 3.47
N VAL A 32 -3.89 -7.41 2.56
CA VAL A 32 -2.71 -7.12 1.73
C VAL A 32 -1.95 -5.89 2.21
N ASP A 33 -2.61 -5.02 2.98
CA ASP A 33 -1.98 -3.85 3.57
C ASP A 33 -2.67 -3.43 4.87
N ALA A 34 -1.99 -2.59 5.66
CA ALA A 34 -2.66 -1.68 6.57
C ALA A 34 -1.84 -0.44 6.89
N VAL A 35 -2.59 0.63 7.14
CA VAL A 35 -2.08 1.93 7.48
C VAL A 35 -2.71 2.39 8.79
N PHE A 36 -1.90 2.82 9.74
CA PHE A 36 -2.36 3.43 10.97
C PHE A 36 -1.44 4.60 11.33
N VAL A 37 -2.02 5.65 11.89
CA VAL A 37 -1.31 6.85 12.32
C VAL A 37 -0.91 6.66 13.78
N PHE A 38 0.33 6.99 14.11
CA PHE A 38 0.84 6.86 15.48
C PHE A 38 1.91 7.91 15.76
N TYR A 39 2.02 8.27 17.04
CA TYR A 39 3.05 9.15 17.57
C TYR A 39 4.07 8.31 18.33
N GLU A 40 5.20 8.01 17.70
CA GLU A 40 6.21 7.09 18.26
C GLU A 40 6.73 7.53 19.63
N GLN A 41 6.95 8.84 19.80
CA GLN A 41 7.53 9.41 21.02
C GLN A 41 6.67 9.16 22.27
N VAL A 42 5.35 9.03 22.10
CA VAL A 42 4.38 8.86 23.18
C VAL A 42 3.55 7.58 23.04
N CYS A 43 3.78 6.81 21.98
CA CYS A 43 3.04 5.60 21.62
C CYS A 43 1.52 5.79 21.73
N LEU A 44 1.03 6.83 21.05
CA LEU A 44 -0.38 7.22 20.94
C LEU A 44 -0.87 7.00 19.51
N GLY A 45 -2.12 6.55 19.35
CA GLY A 45 -2.75 6.42 18.03
C GLY A 45 -3.35 7.75 17.56
N GLY A 46 -3.25 8.02 16.26
CA GLY A 46 -3.90 9.16 15.61
C GLY A 46 -5.25 8.79 14.99
N ALA A 47 -5.76 9.68 14.13
CA ALA A 47 -6.98 9.45 13.36
C ALA A 47 -6.85 8.23 12.44
N VAL A 48 -7.95 7.49 12.28
CA VAL A 48 -8.00 6.35 11.36
C VAL A 48 -8.05 6.88 9.93
N PRO A 49 -7.13 6.46 9.02
CA PRO A 49 -7.15 6.94 7.65
C PRO A 49 -8.41 6.49 6.90
N GLU A 50 -8.93 7.40 6.07
CA GLU A 50 -9.94 7.10 5.06
C GLU A 50 -9.25 6.70 3.76
N ALA A 51 -9.86 5.79 2.98
CA ALA A 51 -9.27 5.32 1.73
C ALA A 51 -10.27 5.24 0.59
N ARG A 52 -9.73 5.32 -0.63
CA ARG A 52 -10.47 5.09 -1.88
C ARG A 52 -9.58 4.40 -2.89
N LEU A 53 -10.20 3.55 -3.71
CA LEU A 53 -9.55 3.03 -4.91
C LEU A 53 -9.34 4.15 -5.92
N THR A 54 -8.15 4.18 -6.52
CA THR A 54 -7.83 5.01 -7.70
C THR A 54 -7.78 4.16 -8.97
N LYS A 55 -7.51 2.86 -8.84
CA LYS A 55 -7.63 1.84 -9.89
C LYS A 55 -8.21 0.58 -9.27
N ALA A 56 -9.35 0.12 -9.75
CA ALA A 56 -9.95 -1.12 -9.30
C ALA A 56 -9.20 -2.34 -9.87
N PRO A 57 -9.16 -3.48 -9.14
CA PRO A 57 -8.72 -4.76 -9.68
C PRO A 57 -9.63 -5.22 -10.83
N ALA A 58 -9.07 -6.02 -11.74
CA ALA A 58 -9.81 -6.61 -12.85
C ALA A 58 -10.44 -7.96 -12.49
N HIS A 59 -9.87 -8.67 -11.51
CA HIS A 59 -10.21 -10.06 -11.18
C HIS A 59 -10.42 -10.29 -9.69
N GLY A 60 -11.01 -9.29 -9.03
CA GLY A 60 -11.35 -9.38 -7.61
C GLY A 60 -12.00 -8.12 -7.10
N LYS A 61 -12.03 -7.99 -5.78
CA LYS A 61 -12.58 -6.85 -5.06
C LYS A 61 -11.65 -6.43 -3.93
N VAL A 62 -11.47 -5.12 -3.80
CA VAL A 62 -10.80 -4.52 -2.65
C VAL A 62 -11.84 -3.91 -1.71
N THR A 63 -11.67 -4.14 -0.41
CA THR A 63 -12.46 -3.53 0.65
C THR A 63 -11.55 -2.88 1.69
N PHE A 64 -12.01 -1.75 2.19
CA PHE A 64 -11.38 -1.01 3.29
C PHE A 64 -12.18 -1.24 4.56
N ALA A 65 -11.51 -1.59 5.65
CA ALA A 65 -12.13 -1.80 6.95
C ALA A 65 -11.28 -1.19 8.06
N VAL A 66 -11.88 -0.88 9.19
CA VAL A 66 -11.13 -0.52 10.39
C VAL A 66 -10.70 -1.82 11.09
N GLY A 67 -9.43 -1.90 11.46
CA GLY A 67 -8.91 -3.03 12.23
C GLY A 67 -7.72 -2.64 13.08
N ASN A 68 -7.54 -3.36 14.17
CA ASN A 68 -6.46 -3.11 15.12
C ASN A 68 -5.13 -3.62 14.56
N ARG A 69 -4.15 -2.73 14.45
CA ARG A 69 -2.77 -3.03 14.02
C ARG A 69 -1.79 -2.48 15.04
N GLY A 70 -0.65 -3.12 15.14
CA GLY A 70 0.30 -2.83 16.20
C GLY A 70 1.70 -3.27 15.86
N PHE A 71 2.65 -2.76 16.62
CA PHE A 71 4.06 -3.09 16.44
C PHE A 71 4.34 -4.46 17.03
N ARG A 72 4.75 -5.39 16.16
CA ARG A 72 5.08 -6.78 16.52
C ARG A 72 6.57 -7.02 16.69
N ASP A 73 7.41 -6.07 16.30
CA ASP A 73 8.85 -6.13 16.54
C ASP A 73 9.13 -5.75 18.01
N PRO A 74 9.71 -6.65 18.82
CA PRO A 74 10.11 -6.36 20.20
C PRO A 74 11.06 -5.18 20.37
N LYS A 75 11.77 -4.78 19.31
CA LYS A 75 12.70 -3.63 19.34
C LYS A 75 12.01 -2.29 19.14
N HIS A 76 10.76 -2.28 18.68
CA HIS A 76 10.03 -1.04 18.45
C HIS A 76 9.64 -0.40 19.81
N PRO A 77 9.81 0.92 20.01
CA PRO A 77 9.50 1.58 21.28
C PRO A 77 8.03 1.41 21.72
N CYS A 78 7.14 1.23 20.74
CA CYS A 78 5.72 0.96 20.95
C CYS A 78 5.33 -0.53 20.83
N TYR A 79 6.26 -1.47 21.05
CA TYR A 79 6.00 -2.90 21.01
C TYR A 79 4.81 -3.31 21.89
N GLY A 80 3.99 -4.23 21.39
CA GLY A 80 2.82 -4.77 22.10
C GLY A 80 1.61 -3.83 22.12
N LYS A 81 1.75 -2.57 21.71
CA LYS A 81 0.62 -1.65 21.54
C LYS A 81 -0.11 -1.90 20.23
N SER A 82 -1.42 -1.67 20.24
CA SER A 82 -2.29 -1.77 19.08
C SER A 82 -3.16 -0.52 18.96
N TYR A 83 -3.34 -0.07 17.73
CA TYR A 83 -4.11 1.12 17.36
C TYR A 83 -5.13 0.75 16.28
N PRO A 84 -6.30 1.40 16.25
CA PRO A 84 -7.21 1.28 15.12
C PRO A 84 -6.54 1.85 13.87
N GLY A 85 -6.69 1.15 12.75
CA GLY A 85 -6.11 1.55 11.47
C GLY A 85 -6.97 1.11 10.30
N LEU A 86 -6.62 1.63 9.12
CA LEU A 86 -7.14 1.19 7.85
C LEU A 86 -6.54 -0.18 7.51
N VAL A 87 -7.38 -1.18 7.29
CA VAL A 87 -7.01 -2.49 6.77
C VAL A 87 -7.51 -2.61 5.34
N VAL A 88 -6.60 -2.97 4.43
CA VAL A 88 -6.91 -3.18 3.01
C VAL A 88 -6.99 -4.69 2.76
N GLN A 89 -8.15 -5.13 2.28
CA GLN A 89 -8.42 -6.53 1.98
C GLN A 89 -8.67 -6.72 0.50
N TYR A 90 -8.08 -7.75 -0.07
CA TYR A 90 -8.32 -8.21 -1.43
C TYR A 90 -9.01 -9.57 -1.41
N THR A 91 -10.05 -9.73 -2.21
CA THR A 91 -10.72 -11.01 -2.44
C THR A 91 -10.71 -11.30 -3.95
N PRO A 92 -10.00 -12.34 -4.42
CA PRO A 92 -10.02 -12.70 -5.83
C PRO A 92 -11.39 -13.23 -6.24
N ASP A 93 -11.75 -13.04 -7.51
CA ASP A 93 -12.93 -13.64 -8.09
C ASP A 93 -12.86 -15.17 -8.02
N LYS A 94 -14.02 -15.81 -7.92
CA LYS A 94 -14.10 -17.26 -7.77
C LYS A 94 -13.43 -17.96 -8.95
N GLY A 95 -12.44 -18.79 -8.65
CA GLY A 95 -11.71 -19.59 -9.64
C GLY A 95 -10.58 -18.82 -10.35
N TYR A 96 -10.41 -17.52 -10.09
CA TYR A 96 -9.33 -16.75 -10.69
C TYR A 96 -7.95 -17.16 -10.15
N ARG A 97 -6.99 -17.24 -11.07
CA ARG A 97 -5.56 -17.49 -10.84
C ARG A 97 -4.79 -16.63 -11.84
N GLY A 98 -3.72 -15.98 -11.41
CA GLY A 98 -2.96 -15.05 -12.25
C GLY A 98 -2.62 -13.75 -11.55
N GLU A 99 -2.12 -12.78 -12.32
CA GLU A 99 -1.80 -11.45 -11.82
C GLU A 99 -2.99 -10.50 -11.88
N ASP A 100 -3.32 -9.90 -10.75
CA ASP A 100 -4.29 -8.81 -10.65
C ASP A 100 -3.61 -7.58 -10.07
N SER A 101 -4.13 -6.39 -10.35
CA SER A 101 -3.50 -5.14 -9.91
C SER A 101 -4.53 -4.08 -9.52
N PHE A 102 -4.25 -3.34 -8.45
CA PHE A 102 -5.11 -2.25 -8.01
C PHE A 102 -4.26 -1.14 -7.40
N SER A 103 -4.83 0.06 -7.33
CA SER A 103 -4.22 1.21 -6.70
C SER A 103 -5.20 1.87 -5.75
N TYR A 104 -4.72 2.34 -4.61
CA TYR A 104 -5.54 3.09 -3.67
C TYR A 104 -4.80 4.30 -3.09
N ARG A 105 -5.57 5.28 -2.63
CA ARG A 105 -5.07 6.42 -1.85
C ARG A 105 -5.75 6.47 -0.51
N TYR A 106 -5.02 6.94 0.49
CA TYR A 106 -5.55 7.17 1.83
C TYR A 106 -5.22 8.58 2.32
N THR A 107 -6.08 9.11 3.17
CA THR A 107 -5.94 10.42 3.82
C THR A 107 -6.30 10.33 5.29
N TYR A 108 -5.66 11.14 6.11
CA TYR A 108 -5.94 11.30 7.53
C TYR A 108 -5.74 12.75 7.94
N ASP A 109 -6.42 13.15 9.01
CA ASP A 109 -6.23 14.48 9.58
C ASP A 109 -4.88 14.52 10.31
N SER A 110 -4.07 15.54 10.00
CA SER A 110 -2.81 15.79 10.67
C SER A 110 -3.02 16.68 11.89
N ASP A 111 -2.38 16.33 13.00
CA ASP A 111 -2.50 17.07 14.26
C ASP A 111 -1.70 18.40 14.25
N ASP A 112 -0.97 18.70 13.16
CA ASP A 112 -0.12 19.89 12.99
C ASP A 112 -0.89 21.16 12.53
N GLY A 113 -2.21 21.24 12.77
CA GLY A 113 -3.02 22.42 12.44
C GLY A 113 -4.12 22.21 11.39
N GLY A 114 -4.60 20.97 11.22
CA GLY A 114 -5.83 20.67 10.46
C GLY A 114 -5.64 20.38 8.97
N GLY A 115 -4.41 20.17 8.51
CA GLY A 115 -4.14 19.70 7.14
C GLY A 115 -4.55 18.24 6.94
N LYS A 116 -4.92 17.86 5.72
CA LYS A 116 -5.04 16.44 5.35
C LYS A 116 -3.70 15.92 4.85
N SER A 117 -3.15 14.94 5.53
CA SER A 117 -1.98 14.17 5.06
C SER A 117 -2.45 12.86 4.44
N GLY A 118 -1.61 12.22 3.63
CA GLY A 118 -2.01 11.01 2.94
C GLY A 118 -0.91 10.39 2.10
N GLY A 119 -1.26 9.28 1.47
CA GLY A 119 -0.37 8.52 0.59
C GLY A 119 -1.17 7.73 -0.44
N GLY A 120 -0.45 6.96 -1.25
CA GLY A 120 -1.05 6.01 -2.17
C GLY A 120 -0.13 4.82 -2.39
N GLN A 121 -0.75 3.69 -2.70
CA GLN A 121 -0.05 2.44 -2.96
C GLN A 121 -0.58 1.81 -4.24
N ASP A 122 0.35 1.25 -5.01
CA ASP A 122 0.07 0.46 -6.20
C ASP A 122 0.44 -1.00 -5.90
N PHE A 123 -0.50 -1.91 -6.10
CA PHE A 123 -0.34 -3.34 -5.82
C PHE A 123 -0.41 -4.16 -7.10
N VAL A 124 0.47 -5.16 -7.18
CA VAL A 124 0.38 -6.27 -8.14
C VAL A 124 0.39 -7.57 -7.34
N LEU A 125 -0.71 -8.33 -7.44
CA LEU A 125 -0.94 -9.55 -6.67
C LEU A 125 -0.95 -10.77 -7.58
N THR A 126 -0.15 -11.78 -7.27
CA THR A 126 -0.23 -13.10 -7.90
C THR A 126 -1.15 -14.01 -7.09
N VAL A 127 -2.31 -14.34 -7.65
CA VAL A 127 -3.32 -15.24 -7.09
C VAL A 127 -2.95 -16.70 -7.40
N LYS A 128 -2.74 -17.51 -6.35
CA LYS A 128 -2.31 -18.92 -6.46
C LYS A 128 -3.00 -19.87 -5.48
#